data_AF-A0A963JPY6-F1
#
_entry.id   AF-A0A963JPY6-F1
#
_cell.length_a   1.000
_cell.length_b   1.000
_cell.length_c   1.000
_cell.angle_alpha   90.00
_cell.angle_beta   90.00
_cell.angle_gamma   90.00
#
_symmetry.space_group_name_H-M   'P 1'
#
loop_
_entity.id
_entity.type
_entity.pdbx_description
1 polymer ?
#
loop_
_entity_poly.entity_id
_entity_poly.type
_entity_poly.pdbx_seq_one_letter_code
_entity_poly.pdbx_strand_id
1 'polypeptide(L)'
;MNRTQVVEQLPGLRRYARVLTGDAWAADDLVQDTLERACSKWLLWRTDSDLRAWLFTLMHNLYLNQRRALPALAPLDIEDLQDQLPGTPGPSDDALDLERCLLRLPADQRAVLLLVAMEDMSYEDTARILD
;
A
#
# COMPACT_ATOMS: atom_id res chain seq x y z
N MET A 1 0.59 -20.98 8.39
CA MET A 1 0.56 -19.58 8.87
C MET A 1 -0.16 -19.56 10.22
N ASN A 2 0.14 -18.64 11.13
CA ASN A 2 -0.55 -18.55 12.43
C ASN A 2 -1.45 -17.31 12.39
N ARG A 3 -2.72 -17.43 12.82
CA ARG A 3 -3.67 -16.29 12.84
C ARG A 3 -3.07 -15.09 13.57
N THR A 4 -2.36 -15.32 14.67
CA THR A 4 -1.71 -14.26 15.45
C THR A 4 -0.64 -13.54 14.64
N GLN A 5 0.21 -14.28 13.92
CA GLN A 5 1.27 -13.69 13.08
C GLN A 5 0.70 -12.81 11.97
N VAL A 6 -0.46 -13.18 11.40
CA VAL A 6 -1.14 -12.37 10.38
C VAL A 6 -1.70 -11.08 10.98
N VAL A 7 -2.34 -11.18 12.14
CA VAL A 7 -2.90 -10.03 12.85
C VAL A 7 -1.81 -9.02 13.23
N GLU A 8 -0.62 -9.51 13.60
CA GLU A 8 0.55 -8.66 13.88
C GLU A 8 1.02 -7.85 12.65
N GLN A 9 0.78 -8.32 11.43
CA GLN A 9 1.13 -7.58 10.21
C GLN A 9 0.09 -6.54 9.78
N LEU A 10 -1.13 -6.56 10.34
CA LEU A 10 -2.22 -5.66 9.94
C LEU A 10 -1.87 -4.17 10.01
N PRO A 11 -1.20 -3.66 11.07
CA PRO A 11 -0.86 -2.24 11.14
C PRO A 11 0.08 -1.80 10.01
N GLY A 12 1.08 -2.62 9.67
CA GLY A 12 2.01 -2.34 8.57
C GLY A 12 1.33 -2.41 7.20
N LEU A 13 0.50 -3.43 6.98
CA LEU A 13 -0.29 -3.58 5.75
C LEU A 13 -1.22 -2.38 5.53
N ARG A 14 -1.91 -1.91 6.57
CA ARG A 14 -2.78 -0.71 6.48
C ARG A 14 -1.99 0.55 6.15
N ARG A 15 -0.82 0.73 6.79
CA ARG A 15 0.05 1.88 6.53
C ARG A 15 0.53 1.89 5.09
N TYR A 16 0.98 0.74 4.60
CA TYR A 16 1.42 0.61 3.21
C TYR A 16 0.28 0.84 2.23
N ALA A 17 -0.89 0.24 2.48
CA ALA A 17 -2.07 0.41 1.62
C ALA A 17 -2.54 1.86 1.51
N ARG A 18 -2.55 2.63 2.62
CA ARG A 18 -2.88 4.07 2.61
C ARG A 18 -1.93 4.86 1.73
N VAL A 19 -0.65 4.58 1.84
CA VAL A 19 0.37 5.27 1.04
C VAL A 19 0.33 4.82 -0.42
N LEU A 20 0.01 3.57 -0.73
CA LEU A 20 -0.16 3.12 -2.11
C LEU A 20 -1.36 3.80 -2.78
N THR A 21 -2.52 3.76 -2.13
CA THR A 21 -3.80 4.19 -2.70
C THR A 21 -4.05 5.69 -2.58
N GLY A 22 -3.56 6.33 -1.53
CA GLY A 22 -3.88 7.72 -1.19
C GLY A 22 -5.33 7.95 -0.74
N ASP A 23 -6.11 6.88 -0.54
CA ASP A 23 -7.51 6.92 -0.12
C ASP A 23 -7.77 5.88 0.98
N ALA A 24 -8.48 6.28 2.04
CA ALA A 24 -8.68 5.43 3.20
C ALA A 24 -9.57 4.21 2.91
N TRP A 25 -10.59 4.37 2.06
CA TRP A 25 -11.51 3.29 1.71
C TRP A 25 -10.84 2.28 0.78
N ALA A 26 -10.18 2.76 -0.28
CA ALA A 26 -9.40 1.92 -1.18
C ALA A 26 -8.25 1.20 -0.45
N ALA A 27 -7.65 1.82 0.57
CA ALA A 27 -6.65 1.17 1.40
C ALA A 27 -7.22 0.00 2.21
N ASP A 28 -8.38 0.18 2.84
CA ASP A 28 -9.04 -0.87 3.61
C ASP A 28 -9.49 -2.03 2.70
N ASP A 29 -10.00 -1.73 1.50
CA ASP A 29 -10.35 -2.73 0.48
C ASP A 29 -9.11 -3.52 0.02
N LEU A 30 -7.99 -2.83 -0.27
CA LEU A 30 -6.74 -3.48 -0.65
C LEU A 30 -6.20 -4.41 0.45
N VAL A 31 -6.33 -4.02 1.72
CA VAL A 31 -5.98 -4.87 2.86
C VAL A 31 -6.89 -6.10 2.91
N GLN A 32 -8.21 -5.92 2.75
CA GLN A 32 -9.15 -7.02 2.73
C GLN A 32 -8.83 -8.02 1.61
N ASP A 33 -8.69 -7.55 0.37
CA ASP A 33 -8.33 -8.37 -0.79
C ASP A 33 -7.02 -9.15 -0.57
N THR A 34 -6.02 -8.48 0.03
CA THR A 34 -4.74 -9.11 0.36
C THR A 34 -4.94 -10.28 1.32
N LEU A 35 -5.72 -10.10 2.38
CA LEU A 35 -5.95 -11.14 3.39
C LEU A 35 -6.81 -12.28 2.84
N GLU A 36 -7.85 -11.98 2.06
CA GLU A 36 -8.67 -12.99 1.39
C GLU A 36 -7.83 -13.86 0.47
N ARG A 37 -6.94 -13.23 -0.31
CA ARG A 37 -6.02 -13.94 -1.19
C ARG A 37 -4.96 -14.72 -0.41
N ALA A 38 -4.44 -14.18 0.69
CA ALA A 38 -3.50 -14.87 1.55
C ALA A 38 -4.12 -16.13 2.17
N CYS A 39 -5.35 -16.02 2.67
CA CYS A 39 -6.13 -17.16 3.18
C CYS A 39 -6.38 -18.21 2.09
N SER A 40 -6.71 -17.78 0.87
CA SER A 40 -6.92 -18.70 -0.27
C SER A 40 -5.64 -19.42 -0.69
N LYS A 41 -4.49 -18.75 -0.61
CA LYS A 41 -3.17 -19.31 -0.95
C LYS A 41 -2.49 -19.99 0.24
N TRP A 42 -3.17 -20.15 1.37
CA TRP A 42 -2.62 -20.68 2.61
C TRP A 42 -1.88 -22.01 2.45
N LEU A 43 -2.47 -22.95 1.70
CA LEU A 43 -1.91 -24.29 1.48
C LEU A 43 -0.66 -24.28 0.58
N LEU A 44 -0.43 -23.19 -0.17
CA LEU A 44 0.73 -23.02 -1.04
C LEU A 44 1.89 -22.30 -0.34
N TRP A 45 1.62 -21.71 0.84
CA TRP A 45 2.64 -21.02 1.62
C TRP A 45 3.61 -22.03 2.23
N ARG A 46 4.90 -21.87 1.96
CA ARG A 46 5.97 -22.68 2.54
C ARG A 46 6.32 -22.13 3.91
N THR A 47 6.28 -22.99 4.92
CA THR A 47 6.47 -22.64 6.34
C THR A 47 7.82 -21.97 6.65
N ASP A 48 8.82 -22.13 5.78
CA ASP A 48 10.17 -21.56 5.94
C ASP A 48 10.35 -20.18 5.27
N SER A 49 9.30 -19.61 4.67
CA SER A 49 9.36 -18.27 4.07
C SER A 49 8.91 -17.17 5.04
N ASP A 50 9.53 -15.99 4.93
CA ASP A 50 9.12 -14.82 5.70
C ASP A 50 7.69 -14.42 5.32
N LEU A 51 6.78 -14.59 6.28
CA LEU A 51 5.36 -14.26 6.15
C LEU A 51 5.17 -12.77 5.83
N ARG A 52 5.97 -11.90 6.45
CA ARG A 52 5.85 -10.45 6.28
C ARG A 52 6.18 -10.08 4.84
N ALA A 53 7.38 -10.45 4.37
CA ALA A 53 7.77 -10.20 2.98
C ALA A 53 6.72 -10.74 2.00
N TRP A 54 6.22 -11.96 2.21
CA TRP A 54 5.20 -12.56 1.35
C TRP A 54 3.88 -11.77 1.30
N LEU A 55 3.37 -11.28 2.44
CA LEU A 55 2.13 -10.50 2.49
C LEU A 55 2.28 -9.16 1.76
N PHE A 56 3.42 -8.49 1.92
CA PHE A 56 3.70 -7.23 1.23
C PHE A 56 3.90 -7.42 -0.28
N THR A 57 4.57 -8.50 -0.71
CA THR A 57 4.63 -8.89 -2.13
C THR A 57 3.23 -9.13 -2.69
N LEU A 58 2.37 -9.82 -1.95
CA LEU A 58 1.01 -10.10 -2.39
C LEU A 58 0.18 -8.83 -2.56
N MET A 59 0.23 -7.93 -1.57
CA MET A 59 -0.46 -6.64 -1.61
C MET A 59 0.03 -5.77 -2.78
N HIS A 60 1.35 -5.65 -2.96
CA HIS A 60 1.92 -4.83 -4.03
C HIS A 60 1.46 -5.33 -5.42
N ASN A 61 1.49 -6.65 -5.62
CA ASN A 61 0.99 -7.26 -6.84
C ASN A 61 -0.50 -7.03 -7.08
N LEU A 62 -1.33 -7.12 -6.04
CA LEU A 62 -2.76 -6.82 -6.16
C LEU A 62 -2.99 -5.36 -6.57
N TYR A 63 -2.30 -4.43 -5.93
CA TYR A 63 -2.36 -3.00 -6.25
C TYR A 63 -1.95 -2.70 -7.70
N LEU A 64 -0.83 -3.26 -8.17
CA LEU A 64 -0.40 -3.08 -9.56
C LEU A 64 -1.40 -3.65 -10.57
N ASN A 65 -1.99 -4.80 -10.27
CA ASN A 65 -3.02 -5.39 -11.14
C ASN A 65 -4.29 -4.53 -11.20
N GLN A 66 -4.75 -4.01 -10.06
CA GLN A 66 -5.89 -3.08 -10.00
C GLN A 66 -5.59 -1.80 -10.81
N ARG A 67 -4.39 -1.22 -10.67
CA ARG A 67 -3.96 -0.05 -11.44
C ARG A 67 -3.89 -0.27 -12.94
N ARG A 68 -3.44 -1.46 -13.38
CA ARG A 68 -3.40 -1.83 -14.81
C ARG A 68 -4.80 -2.08 -15.38
N ALA A 69 -5.75 -2.51 -14.57
CA ALA A 69 -7.12 -2.78 -14.97
C ALA A 69 -7.99 -1.52 -15.07
N LEU A 70 -7.59 -0.42 -14.40
CA LEU A 70 -8.22 0.88 -14.56
C LEU A 70 -8.03 1.36 -16.01
N PRO A 71 -9.11 1.73 -16.73
CA PRO A 71 -8.98 2.38 -18.02
C PRO A 71 -8.08 3.60 -17.89
N ALA A 72 -7.19 3.84 -18.85
CA ALA A 72 -6.46 5.09 -18.93
C ALA A 72 -7.49 6.22 -18.84
N LEU A 73 -7.47 6.96 -17.72
CA LEU A 73 -8.39 8.07 -17.50
C LEU A 73 -8.26 8.99 -18.71
N ALA A 74 -9.39 9.23 -19.38
CA ALA A 74 -9.46 10.29 -20.38
C ALA A 74 -8.96 11.58 -19.71
N PRO A 75 -8.23 12.45 -20.44
CA PRO A 75 -7.74 13.70 -19.86
C PRO A 75 -8.94 14.47 -19.30
N LEU A 76 -8.98 14.57 -17.97
CA LEU A 76 -9.91 15.45 -17.28
C LEU A 76 -9.43 16.87 -17.52
N ASP A 77 -10.33 17.74 -18.00
CA ASP A 77 -10.01 19.16 -18.17
C ASP A 77 -9.65 19.74 -16.80
N ILE A 78 -8.54 20.45 -16.74
CA ILE A 78 -7.96 20.99 -15.50
C ILE A 78 -8.95 21.94 -14.79
N GLU A 79 -9.90 22.50 -15.54
CA GLU A 79 -10.96 23.39 -15.06
C GLU A 79 -12.00 22.66 -14.19
N ASP A 80 -12.26 21.36 -14.40
CA ASP A 80 -13.21 20.58 -13.60
C ASP A 80 -12.64 20.15 -12.22
N LEU A 81 -11.32 20.23 -12.04
CA LEU A 81 -10.62 19.76 -10.83
C LEU A 81 -10.48 20.84 -9.75
N GLN A 82 -10.64 22.11 -10.11
CA GLN A 82 -10.48 23.24 -9.17
C GLN A 82 -11.57 23.28 -8.10
N ASP A 83 -12.78 22.79 -8.40
CA ASP A 83 -13.93 22.79 -7.48
C ASP A 83 -13.92 21.62 -6.48
N GLN A 84 -12.97 20.67 -6.58
CA GLN A 84 -12.91 19.48 -5.72
C GLN A 84 -11.77 19.49 -4.71
N LEU A 85 -11.01 20.57 -4.60
CA LEU A 85 -9.95 20.69 -3.59
C LEU A 85 -10.58 20.87 -2.19
N PRO A 86 -10.44 19.91 -1.26
CA PRO A 86 -10.90 20.11 0.11
C PRO A 86 -10.11 21.26 0.72
N GLY A 87 -10.83 22.25 1.27
CA GLY A 87 -10.25 23.42 1.92
C GLY A 87 -9.24 23.05 3.00
N THR A 88 -8.17 23.84 3.07
CA THR A 88 -7.06 23.71 4.02
C THR A 88 -7.57 23.52 5.47
N PRO A 89 -7.32 22.37 6.13
CA PRO A 89 -7.53 22.25 7.56
C PRO A 89 -6.32 22.85 8.31
N GLY A 90 -6.61 23.55 9.41
CA GLY A 90 -5.66 24.26 10.27
C GLY A 90 -4.64 23.38 11.01
N PRO A 91 -3.85 23.99 11.91
CA PRO A 91 -2.52 23.49 12.27
C PRO A 91 -2.58 22.44 13.38
N SER A 92 -2.08 21.23 13.09
CA SER A 92 -1.23 20.38 13.95
C SER A 92 -1.34 18.90 13.54
N ASP A 93 -0.38 18.36 12.76
CA ASP A 93 -0.09 16.91 12.71
C ASP A 93 1.10 16.63 11.78
N ASP A 94 2.30 16.40 12.32
CA ASP A 94 3.47 16.03 11.50
C ASP A 94 3.21 14.73 10.69
N ALA A 95 2.30 13.87 11.16
CA ALA A 95 1.89 12.64 10.50
C ALA A 95 1.04 12.88 9.22
N LEU A 96 0.13 13.86 9.23
CA LEU A 96 -0.62 14.26 8.04
C LEU A 96 0.29 14.92 6.99
N ASP A 97 1.34 15.61 7.44
CA ASP A 97 2.29 16.25 6.54
C ASP A 97 3.23 15.23 5.87
N LEU A 98 3.65 14.18 6.60
CA LEU A 98 4.45 13.09 6.03
C LEU A 98 3.68 12.31 4.95
N GLU A 99 2.42 11.95 5.19
CA GLU A 99 1.61 11.24 4.20
C GLU A 99 1.46 12.08 2.92
N ARG A 100 1.18 13.39 3.05
CA ARG A 100 1.12 14.33 1.92
C ARG A 100 2.47 14.45 1.21
N CYS A 101 3.57 14.53 1.95
CA CYS A 101 4.92 14.60 1.37
C CYS A 101 5.28 13.32 0.61
N LEU A 102 4.94 12.15 1.16
CA LEU A 102 5.13 10.87 0.49
C LEU A 102 4.30 10.79 -0.80
N LEU A 103 3.05 11.26 -0.79
CA LEU A 103 2.19 11.27 -1.99
C LEU A 103 2.76 12.10 -3.15
N ARG A 104 3.66 13.06 -2.89
CA ARG A 104 4.35 13.84 -3.95
C ARG A 104 5.44 13.06 -4.68
N LEU A 105 5.89 11.92 -4.12
CA LEU A 105 6.87 11.06 -4.75
C LEU A 105 6.23 10.14 -5.79
N PRO A 106 6.98 9.75 -6.85
CA PRO A 106 6.60 8.64 -7.71
C PRO A 106 6.28 7.38 -6.89
N ALA A 107 5.27 6.64 -7.34
CA ALA A 107 4.74 5.48 -6.60
C ALA A 107 5.84 4.47 -6.21
N ASP A 108 6.79 4.22 -7.10
CA ASP A 108 7.86 3.24 -6.88
C ASP A 108 8.85 3.71 -5.81
N GLN A 109 9.24 5.00 -5.84
CA GLN A 109 10.14 5.59 -4.83
C GLN A 109 9.48 5.62 -3.45
N ARG A 110 8.19 5.94 -3.42
CA ARG A 110 7.39 5.95 -2.20
C ARG A 110 7.28 4.56 -1.56
N ALA A 111 7.08 3.54 -2.38
CA ALA A 111 7.01 2.16 -1.91
C ALA A 111 8.34 1.71 -1.27
N VAL A 112 9.48 2.01 -1.92
CA VAL A 112 10.82 1.70 -1.38
C VAL A 112 11.03 2.33 -0.01
N LEU A 113 10.73 3.62 0.14
CA LEU A 113 10.90 4.32 1.42
C LEU A 113 10.06 3.71 2.55
N LEU A 114 8.83 3.32 2.25
CA LEU A 114 7.95 2.75 3.28
C LEU A 114 8.41 1.35 3.70
N LEU A 115 8.75 0.50 2.73
CA LEU A 115 9.21 -0.86 3.01
C LEU A 115 10.51 -0.85 3.83
N VAL A 116 11.48 0.00 3.47
CA VAL A 116 12.78 0.04 4.16
C VAL A 116 12.71 0.84 5.45
N ALA A 117 12.19 2.07 5.43
CA ALA A 117 12.33 3.00 6.56
C ALA A 117 11.21 2.89 7.60
N MET A 118 10.04 2.35 7.25
CA MET A 118 8.92 2.20 8.19
C MET A 118 8.64 0.75 8.56
N GLU A 119 8.89 -0.18 7.63
CA GLU A 119 8.62 -1.59 7.83
C GLU A 119 9.91 -2.41 8.11
N ASP A 120 11.07 -1.74 8.22
CA ASP A 120 12.39 -2.35 8.51
C ASP A 120 12.74 -3.52 7.57
N MET A 121 12.27 -3.49 6.32
CA MET A 121 12.58 -4.53 5.35
C MET A 121 14.01 -4.40 4.83
N SER A 122 14.63 -5.54 4.57
CA SER A 122 15.93 -5.57 3.91
C SER A 122 15.81 -5.04 2.47
N TYR A 123 16.90 -4.52 1.93
CA TYR A 123 16.94 -4.13 0.51
C TYR A 123 16.65 -5.31 -0.42
N GLU A 124 17.07 -6.53 -0.05
CA GLU A 124 16.80 -7.74 -0.83
C GLU A 124 15.31 -8.07 -0.85
N ASP A 125 14.63 -8.03 0.29
CA ASP A 125 13.20 -8.29 0.38
C ASP A 125 12.40 -7.20 -0.32
N THR A 126 12.83 -5.95 -0.17
CA THR A 126 12.20 -4.80 -0.85
C THR A 126 12.28 -4.95 -2.37
N ALA A 127 13.45 -5.33 -2.92
CA ALA A 127 13.57 -5.61 -4.35
C ALA A 127 12.62 -6.74 -4.78
N ARG A 128 12.59 -7.84 -4.03
CA ARG A 128 11.70 -8.98 -4.32
C ARG A 128 10.21 -8.63 -4.25
N ILE A 129 9.82 -7.65 -3.43
CA ILE A 129 8.44 -7.19 -3.30
C ILE A 129 8.03 -6.30 -4.49
N LEU A 130 8.98 -5.53 -5.03
CA LEU A 130 8.73 -4.50 -6.05
C LEU A 130 9.02 -4.99 -7.49
N ASP A 131 9.67 -6.13 -7.66
CA ASP A 131 9.85 -6.83 -8.96
C ASP A 131 8.52 -7.33 -9.55
#